data_AF-A0A352PIU9-F1
#
_entry.id   AF-A0A352PIU9-F1
#
_cell.length_a   1.000
_cell.length_b   1.000
_cell.length_c   1.000
_cell.angle_alpha   90.00
_cell.angle_beta   90.00
_cell.angle_gamma   90.00
#
_symmetry.space_group_name_H-M   'P 1'
#
loop_
_entity.id
_entity.type
_entity.pdbx_description
1 polymer ?
#
loop_
_entity_poly.entity_id
_entity_poly.type
_entity_poly.pdbx_seq_one_letter_code
_entity_poly.pdbx_strand_id
1 'polypeptide(L)'
;MKHIITEKHFFKYLKCPSWVYFDVHGDVEKALHPLLEKLAHGGLVSELERKLIEDRVDIREVKRDDLDEASIQTLELMRQGVQTIYKGVLIDGRYVAQPDLLEKVQGKSKLGDYYYIACDIKGNRHLYDVHKFQGSFYAELLLRVQGVRPLQGYIMTPDAQILAFSIEEFESQFNLTLFEIEKIISGEKPPEFPTSGCKQSPWYPQCVKQAEECDDISLINRIHKAEVASLNSAGIFTVSDLKAIDPFEISGKTKIDADRAGHLQKQAIAMSEKRHIHIADTAFPKSNTELYFDVEADPLRDAYYLFGVLEVSDGKKQYHAFVAEHPDQEKQAWDQFVEFMNERPAAPVYHWGSYERGVLATMSSRHGAPNGFCERVIGNMIDMLDVAREATVFPTYFFSLKDIAQYIGFAWRSADASGTNSVLWYEDWLGNQDRAVLNKIIEYNEDDVVATHFVKIWIESKK
;
A
#
# COMPACT_ATOMS: atom_id res chain seq x y z
N MET A 1 4.05 -13.62 -25.00
CA MET A 1 3.50 -12.74 -23.93
C MET A 1 4.56 -11.91 -23.18
N LYS A 2 5.88 -12.22 -23.19
CA LYS A 2 6.91 -11.54 -22.37
C LYS A 2 7.15 -10.03 -22.60
N HIS A 3 6.48 -9.39 -23.55
CA HIS A 3 6.64 -7.95 -23.82
C HIS A 3 5.33 -7.17 -23.83
N ILE A 4 4.24 -7.78 -23.34
CA ILE A 4 2.95 -7.09 -23.21
C ILE A 4 3.07 -6.00 -22.14
N ILE A 5 2.53 -4.81 -22.44
CA ILE A 5 2.40 -3.70 -21.50
C ILE A 5 0.93 -3.55 -21.13
N THR A 6 0.66 -3.44 -19.84
CA THR A 6 -0.68 -3.26 -19.27
C THR A 6 -0.66 -2.15 -18.24
N GLU A 7 -1.82 -1.66 -17.84
CA GLU A 7 -1.95 -0.70 -16.74
C GLU A 7 -1.26 -1.16 -15.45
N LYS A 8 -1.18 -2.48 -15.21
CA LYS A 8 -0.53 -3.06 -14.03
C LYS A 8 0.96 -2.75 -13.97
N HIS A 9 1.62 -2.54 -15.11
CA HIS A 9 3.05 -2.21 -15.17
C HIS A 9 3.35 -0.85 -14.54
N PHE A 10 2.42 0.12 -14.62
CA PHE A 10 2.58 1.40 -13.93
C PHE A 10 2.57 1.23 -12.42
N PHE A 11 1.65 0.42 -11.89
CA PHE A 11 1.65 0.08 -10.46
C PHE A 11 2.97 -0.59 -10.05
N LYS A 12 3.40 -1.63 -10.78
CA LYS A 12 4.66 -2.34 -10.49
C LYS A 12 5.85 -1.39 -10.52
N TYR A 13 5.96 -0.55 -11.56
CA TYR A 13 7.02 0.44 -11.70
C TYR A 13 7.08 1.43 -10.53
N LEU A 14 5.94 1.96 -10.11
CA LEU A 14 5.86 2.91 -9.00
C LEU A 14 6.24 2.28 -7.65
N LYS A 15 5.94 0.99 -7.46
CA LYS A 15 6.32 0.24 -6.24
C LYS A 15 7.79 -0.18 -6.25
N CYS A 16 8.23 -0.73 -7.38
CA CYS A 16 9.55 -1.32 -7.57
C CYS A 16 9.83 -1.46 -9.08
N PRO A 17 10.64 -0.58 -9.70
CA PRO A 17 11.01 -0.73 -11.10
C PRO A 17 11.62 -2.10 -11.43
N SER A 18 12.42 -2.66 -10.51
CA SER A 18 13.01 -4.01 -10.64
C SER A 18 11.94 -5.11 -10.71
N TRP A 19 10.74 -4.89 -10.17
CA TRP A 19 9.63 -5.83 -10.33
C TRP A 19 9.26 -5.99 -11.82
N VAL A 20 9.15 -4.87 -12.55
CA VAL A 20 8.89 -4.90 -14.00
C VAL A 20 10.01 -5.65 -14.73
N TYR A 21 11.26 -5.42 -14.33
CA TYR A 21 12.41 -6.10 -14.94
C TYR A 21 12.38 -7.61 -14.71
N PHE A 22 12.23 -8.07 -13.46
CA PHE A 22 12.30 -9.49 -13.13
C PHE A 22 11.09 -10.29 -13.60
N ASP A 23 9.91 -9.67 -13.74
CA ASP A 23 8.75 -10.35 -14.34
C ASP A 23 8.98 -10.71 -15.82
N VAL A 24 9.84 -9.97 -16.52
CA VAL A 24 10.15 -10.20 -17.94
C VAL A 24 11.43 -11.00 -18.14
N HIS A 25 12.49 -10.61 -17.43
CA HIS A 25 13.87 -11.07 -17.63
C HIS A 25 14.38 -11.98 -16.51
N GLY A 26 13.60 -12.21 -15.46
CA GLY A 26 13.95 -13.14 -14.40
C GLY A 26 13.94 -14.60 -14.86
N ASP A 27 14.80 -15.41 -14.26
CA ASP A 27 14.92 -16.84 -14.60
C ASP A 27 13.75 -17.69 -14.08
N VAL A 28 12.93 -17.15 -13.19
CA VAL A 28 11.83 -17.84 -12.52
C VAL A 28 10.56 -17.01 -12.63
N GLU A 29 9.46 -17.63 -13.02
CA GLU A 29 8.15 -16.98 -12.98
C GLU A 29 7.64 -16.98 -11.53
N LYS A 30 7.32 -15.80 -11.01
CA LYS A 30 6.72 -15.62 -9.68
C LYS A 30 5.38 -14.92 -9.81
N ALA A 31 4.31 -15.70 -9.83
CA ALA A 31 2.96 -15.17 -9.80
C ALA A 31 2.54 -14.81 -8.36
N LEU A 32 1.88 -13.67 -8.20
CA LEU A 32 1.17 -13.35 -6.97
C LEU A 32 -0.15 -14.14 -6.95
N HIS A 33 -0.63 -14.46 -5.74
CA HIS A 33 -1.99 -14.98 -5.58
C HIS A 33 -3.00 -13.96 -6.15
N PRO A 34 -4.06 -14.38 -6.87
CA PRO A 34 -4.97 -13.45 -7.58
C PRO A 34 -5.59 -12.38 -6.68
N LEU A 35 -5.96 -12.73 -5.44
CA LEU A 35 -6.48 -11.76 -4.46
C LEU A 35 -5.44 -10.73 -4.04
N LEU A 36 -4.17 -11.12 -3.95
CA LEU A 36 -3.09 -10.19 -3.62
C LEU A 36 -2.80 -9.25 -4.79
N GLU A 37 -2.91 -9.74 -6.02
CA GLU A 37 -2.85 -8.88 -7.21
C GLU A 37 -4.02 -7.88 -7.20
N LYS A 38 -5.25 -8.35 -6.92
CA LYS A 38 -6.42 -7.46 -6.84
C LYS A 38 -6.28 -6.42 -5.72
N LEU A 39 -5.80 -6.84 -4.56
CA LEU A 39 -5.54 -5.98 -3.40
C LEU A 39 -4.48 -4.92 -3.72
N ALA A 40 -3.39 -5.34 -4.38
CA ALA A 40 -2.31 -4.45 -4.80
C ALA A 40 -2.81 -3.33 -5.73
N HIS A 41 -3.75 -3.64 -6.62
CA HIS A 41 -4.38 -2.68 -7.53
C HIS A 41 -5.58 -1.94 -6.92
N GLY A 42 -5.88 -2.18 -5.63
CA GLY A 42 -6.99 -1.57 -4.90
C GLY A 42 -8.35 -1.91 -5.47
N GLY A 43 -8.53 -3.09 -6.08
CA GLY A 43 -9.81 -3.54 -6.61
C GLY A 43 -10.76 -4.04 -5.51
N LEU A 44 -12.05 -4.11 -5.81
CA LEU A 44 -13.08 -4.69 -4.93
C LEU A 44 -13.40 -6.12 -5.33
N VAL A 45 -13.99 -6.96 -4.48
CA VAL A 45 -14.50 -8.27 -4.94
C VAL A 45 -15.58 -8.10 -6.02
N SER A 46 -15.66 -9.05 -6.96
CA SER A 46 -16.57 -8.95 -8.13
C SER A 46 -18.04 -8.77 -7.74
N GLU A 47 -18.46 -9.31 -6.61
CA GLU A 47 -19.82 -9.16 -6.09
C GLU A 47 -20.15 -7.71 -5.75
N LEU A 48 -19.21 -6.99 -5.12
CA LEU A 48 -19.36 -5.56 -4.81
C LEU A 48 -19.28 -4.70 -6.07
N GLU A 49 -18.38 -5.01 -7.00
CA GLU A 49 -18.32 -4.33 -8.30
C GLU A 49 -19.67 -4.44 -9.04
N ARG A 50 -20.28 -5.63 -9.06
CA ARG A 50 -21.60 -5.86 -9.68
C ARG A 50 -22.69 -5.06 -8.97
N LYS A 51 -22.69 -5.03 -7.64
CA LYS A 51 -23.66 -4.25 -6.86
C LYS A 51 -23.56 -2.76 -7.17
N LEU A 52 -22.35 -2.22 -7.34
CA LEU A 52 -22.13 -0.81 -7.67
C LEU A 52 -22.66 -0.39 -9.04
N ILE A 53 -22.89 -1.36 -9.94
CA ILE A 53 -23.34 -1.11 -11.31
C ILE A 53 -24.71 -1.73 -11.61
N GLU A 54 -25.41 -2.25 -10.60
CA GLU A 54 -26.67 -2.97 -10.78
C GLU A 54 -27.79 -2.09 -11.35
N ASP A 55 -27.77 -0.80 -11.01
CA ASP A 55 -28.74 0.19 -11.50
C ASP A 55 -28.39 0.78 -12.87
N ARG A 56 -27.28 0.38 -13.50
CA ARG A 56 -26.88 0.90 -14.81
C ARG A 56 -27.76 0.34 -15.94
N VAL A 57 -28.10 1.21 -16.88
CA VAL A 57 -28.92 0.86 -18.05
C VAL A 57 -28.05 0.18 -19.11
N ASP A 58 -28.60 -0.87 -19.75
CA ASP A 58 -27.98 -1.56 -20.89
C ASP A 58 -26.51 -1.95 -20.65
N ILE A 59 -26.30 -2.73 -19.59
CA ILE A 59 -25.01 -3.30 -19.24
C ILE A 59 -24.73 -4.62 -19.99
N ARG A 60 -23.51 -4.81 -20.48
CA ARG A 60 -23.01 -6.09 -20.99
C ARG A 60 -21.66 -6.42 -20.37
N GLU A 61 -21.49 -7.65 -19.89
CA GLU A 61 -20.23 -8.13 -19.35
C GLU A 61 -19.43 -8.90 -20.42
N VAL A 62 -18.14 -8.59 -20.50
CA VAL A 62 -17.17 -9.29 -21.33
C VAL A 62 -16.46 -10.36 -20.50
N LYS A 63 -16.33 -11.57 -21.06
CA LYS A 63 -15.55 -12.65 -20.43
C LYS A 63 -14.08 -12.49 -20.80
N ARG A 64 -13.19 -12.56 -19.82
CA ARG A 64 -11.73 -12.35 -19.98
C ARG A 64 -10.93 -13.65 -19.98
N ASP A 65 -11.56 -14.77 -20.35
CA ASP A 65 -10.91 -16.08 -20.39
C ASP A 65 -9.77 -16.12 -21.43
N ASP A 66 -9.99 -15.45 -22.58
CA ASP A 66 -9.01 -15.17 -23.61
C ASP A 66 -9.04 -13.67 -23.95
N LEU A 67 -7.88 -13.00 -23.90
CA LEU A 67 -7.81 -11.54 -24.05
C LEU A 67 -8.07 -11.09 -25.49
N ASP A 68 -7.72 -11.89 -26.50
CA ASP A 68 -7.96 -11.56 -27.90
C ASP A 68 -9.45 -11.69 -28.22
N GLU A 69 -10.10 -12.77 -27.78
CA GLU A 69 -11.56 -12.94 -27.90
C GLU A 69 -12.32 -11.84 -27.13
N ALA A 70 -11.88 -11.52 -25.91
CA ALA A 70 -12.47 -10.46 -25.10
C ALA A 70 -12.36 -9.08 -25.77
N SER A 71 -11.22 -8.80 -26.42
CA SER A 71 -11.02 -7.56 -27.19
C SER A 71 -11.96 -7.48 -28.39
N ILE A 72 -12.11 -8.58 -29.14
CA ILE A 72 -13.07 -8.65 -30.25
C ILE A 72 -14.50 -8.39 -29.77
N GLN A 73 -14.91 -9.06 -28.69
CA GLN A 73 -16.24 -8.88 -28.08
C GLN A 73 -16.43 -7.43 -27.62
N THR A 74 -15.44 -6.85 -26.96
CA THR A 74 -15.48 -5.45 -26.49
C THR A 74 -15.70 -4.49 -27.66
N LEU A 75 -14.93 -4.62 -28.74
CA LEU A 75 -15.05 -3.77 -29.91
C LEU A 75 -16.41 -3.94 -30.63
N GLU A 76 -16.99 -5.14 -30.62
CA GLU A 76 -18.33 -5.37 -31.15
C GLU A 76 -19.40 -4.64 -30.34
N LEU A 77 -19.38 -4.79 -29.00
CA LEU A 77 -20.28 -4.08 -28.10
C LEU A 77 -20.12 -2.55 -28.23
N MET A 78 -18.89 -2.08 -28.40
CA MET A 78 -18.61 -0.66 -28.65
C MET A 78 -19.30 -0.18 -29.93
N ARG A 79 -19.20 -0.92 -31.04
CA ARG A 79 -19.86 -0.58 -32.33
C ARG A 79 -21.39 -0.67 -32.28
N GLN A 80 -21.93 -1.58 -31.46
CA GLN A 80 -23.37 -1.67 -31.22
C GLN A 80 -23.90 -0.49 -30.39
N GLY A 81 -23.01 0.28 -29.76
CA GLY A 81 -23.39 1.43 -28.93
C GLY A 81 -24.03 1.02 -27.61
N VAL A 82 -23.60 -0.10 -27.02
CA VAL A 82 -24.01 -0.53 -25.67
C VAL A 82 -23.72 0.58 -24.66
N GLN A 83 -24.64 0.87 -23.74
CA GLN A 83 -24.45 2.00 -22.83
C GLN A 83 -23.28 1.79 -21.86
N THR A 84 -23.21 0.61 -21.24
CA THR A 84 -22.17 0.24 -20.28
C THR A 84 -21.58 -1.13 -20.62
N ILE A 85 -20.27 -1.20 -20.80
CA ILE A 85 -19.55 -2.47 -20.99
C ILE A 85 -18.71 -2.73 -19.74
N TYR A 86 -19.06 -3.77 -18.99
CA TYR A 86 -18.32 -4.22 -17.82
C TYR A 86 -17.24 -5.23 -18.23
N LYS A 87 -16.04 -5.06 -17.68
CA LYS A 87 -14.83 -5.85 -17.95
C LYS A 87 -14.32 -5.80 -19.39
N GLY A 88 -14.49 -4.67 -20.07
CA GLY A 88 -13.96 -4.46 -21.42
C GLY A 88 -12.45 -4.72 -21.50
N VAL A 89 -11.98 -5.14 -22.67
CA VAL A 89 -10.56 -5.33 -23.00
C VAL A 89 -10.25 -4.56 -24.28
N LEU A 90 -9.16 -3.80 -24.26
CA LEU A 90 -8.67 -3.07 -25.43
C LEU A 90 -7.25 -3.54 -25.74
N ILE A 91 -6.97 -3.85 -27.00
CA ILE A 91 -5.64 -4.30 -27.46
C ILE A 91 -5.20 -3.45 -28.63
N ASP A 92 -3.95 -2.99 -28.58
CA ASP A 92 -3.23 -2.40 -29.71
C ASP A 92 -1.78 -2.88 -29.70
N GLY A 93 -1.44 -3.79 -30.63
CA GLY A 93 -0.10 -4.39 -30.70
C GLY A 93 0.29 -5.09 -29.39
N ARG A 94 1.30 -4.54 -28.69
CA ARG A 94 1.78 -5.07 -27.39
C ARG A 94 1.10 -4.44 -26.18
N TYR A 95 0.19 -3.49 -26.37
CA TYR A 95 -0.49 -2.81 -25.26
C TYR A 95 -1.86 -3.43 -25.03
N VAL A 96 -2.17 -3.77 -23.78
CA VAL A 96 -3.45 -4.38 -23.39
C VAL A 96 -4.00 -3.66 -22.17
N ALA A 97 -5.17 -3.05 -22.33
CA ALA A 97 -5.91 -2.36 -21.26
C ALA A 97 -7.13 -3.16 -20.84
N GLN A 98 -7.36 -3.24 -19.53
CA GLN A 98 -8.49 -3.96 -18.94
C GLN A 98 -9.31 -3.07 -17.99
N PRO A 99 -9.97 -2.00 -18.48
CA PRO A 99 -10.81 -1.14 -17.63
C PRO A 99 -11.98 -1.92 -17.02
N ASP A 100 -12.38 -1.57 -15.79
CA ASP A 100 -13.56 -2.21 -15.18
C ASP A 100 -14.83 -1.85 -15.94
N LEU A 101 -14.99 -0.58 -16.33
CA LEU A 101 -16.13 -0.07 -17.09
C LEU A 101 -15.68 0.72 -18.31
N LEU A 102 -16.36 0.51 -19.43
CA LEU A 102 -16.40 1.42 -20.57
C LEU A 102 -17.81 2.01 -20.67
N GLU A 103 -17.89 3.33 -20.66
CA GLU A 103 -19.16 4.08 -20.68
C GLU A 103 -19.29 4.89 -21.96
N LYS A 104 -20.44 4.73 -22.63
CA LYS A 104 -20.75 5.48 -23.85
C LYS A 104 -21.16 6.91 -23.51
N VAL A 105 -20.51 7.87 -24.16
CA VAL A 105 -20.79 9.31 -24.05
C VAL A 105 -20.99 9.94 -25.44
N GLN A 106 -21.68 11.08 -25.49
CA GLN A 106 -21.90 11.80 -26.75
C GLN A 106 -20.61 12.42 -27.27
N GLY A 107 -20.40 12.35 -28.59
CA GLY A 107 -19.28 13.00 -29.28
C GLY A 107 -18.85 12.22 -30.51
N LYS A 108 -18.33 12.91 -31.53
CA LYS A 108 -17.97 12.26 -32.81
C LYS A 108 -16.73 11.39 -32.68
N SER A 109 -16.78 10.16 -33.18
CA SER A 109 -15.63 9.25 -33.26
C SER A 109 -15.73 8.30 -34.46
N LYS A 110 -14.82 7.32 -34.57
CA LYS A 110 -14.93 6.23 -35.56
C LYS A 110 -16.18 5.35 -35.36
N LEU A 111 -16.87 5.46 -34.22
CA LEU A 111 -18.09 4.72 -33.89
C LEU A 111 -19.38 5.47 -34.27
N GLY A 112 -19.30 6.71 -34.74
CA GLY A 112 -20.43 7.57 -35.05
C GLY A 112 -20.51 8.80 -34.15
N ASP A 113 -21.70 9.15 -33.67
CA ASP A 113 -21.95 10.34 -32.83
C ASP A 113 -21.74 10.08 -31.31
N TYR A 114 -21.01 9.03 -30.97
CA TYR A 114 -20.60 8.70 -29.60
C TYR A 114 -19.16 8.18 -29.54
N TYR A 115 -18.61 8.13 -28.33
CA TYR A 115 -17.34 7.47 -28.00
C TYR A 115 -17.39 6.90 -26.58
N TYR A 116 -16.40 6.11 -26.18
CA TYR A 116 -16.30 5.53 -24.84
C TYR A 116 -15.23 6.22 -24.01
N ILE A 117 -15.51 6.31 -22.71
CA ILE A 117 -14.58 6.65 -21.64
C ILE A 117 -14.41 5.45 -20.71
N ALA A 118 -13.27 5.37 -20.01
CA ALA A 118 -13.03 4.31 -19.04
C ALA A 118 -13.30 4.79 -17.62
N CYS A 119 -13.89 3.93 -16.80
CA CYS A 119 -14.06 4.12 -15.36
C CYS A 119 -13.65 2.86 -14.61
N ASP A 120 -12.75 3.01 -13.65
CA ASP A 120 -12.26 1.90 -12.82
C ASP A 120 -12.90 1.92 -11.44
N ILE A 121 -13.19 0.76 -10.86
CA ILE A 121 -13.79 0.63 -9.53
C ILE A 121 -12.66 0.39 -8.53
N LYS A 122 -12.54 1.26 -7.52
CA LYS A 122 -11.48 1.18 -6.51
C LYS A 122 -12.04 1.10 -5.10
N GLY A 123 -11.35 0.35 -4.24
CA GLY A 123 -11.63 0.19 -2.81
C GLY A 123 -11.32 1.43 -1.96
N ASN A 124 -10.70 2.45 -2.54
CA ASN A 124 -10.32 3.66 -1.83
C ASN A 124 -11.19 4.86 -2.25
N ARG A 125 -11.26 5.87 -1.38
CA ARG A 125 -12.06 7.10 -1.57
C ARG A 125 -11.22 8.28 -2.06
N HIS A 126 -9.98 8.03 -2.49
CA HIS A 126 -9.02 9.06 -2.86
C HIS A 126 -8.36 8.73 -4.19
N LEU A 127 -8.14 9.76 -5.00
CA LEU A 127 -7.42 9.62 -6.25
C LEU A 127 -5.90 9.62 -6.00
N TYR A 128 -5.23 8.51 -6.31
CA TYR A 128 -3.78 8.40 -6.30
C TYR A 128 -3.20 8.46 -7.72
N ASP A 129 -1.93 8.83 -7.84
CA ASP A 129 -1.26 8.92 -9.14
C ASP A 129 -1.27 7.59 -9.91
N VAL A 130 -1.23 6.45 -9.21
CA VAL A 130 -1.36 5.13 -9.86
C VAL A 130 -2.68 4.96 -10.62
N HIS A 131 -3.78 5.51 -10.11
CA HIS A 131 -5.06 5.50 -10.82
C HIS A 131 -5.02 6.42 -12.04
N LYS A 132 -4.31 7.55 -11.94
CA LYS A 132 -4.15 8.48 -13.05
C LYS A 132 -3.35 7.85 -14.19
N PHE A 133 -2.25 7.14 -13.89
CA PHE A 133 -1.50 6.38 -14.89
C PHE A 133 -2.39 5.34 -15.59
N GLN A 134 -3.18 4.59 -14.81
CA GLN A 134 -4.10 3.58 -15.34
C GLN A 134 -5.15 4.20 -16.28
N GLY A 135 -5.84 5.27 -15.87
CA GLY A 135 -6.82 5.93 -16.73
C GLY A 135 -6.20 6.62 -17.96
N SER A 136 -5.00 7.19 -17.83
CA SER A 136 -4.25 7.73 -18.98
C SER A 136 -3.85 6.63 -19.98
N PHE A 137 -3.48 5.44 -19.49
CA PHE A 137 -3.23 4.28 -20.34
C PHE A 137 -4.48 3.85 -21.10
N TYR A 138 -5.65 3.83 -20.45
CA TYR A 138 -6.92 3.55 -21.10
C TYR A 138 -7.27 4.57 -22.17
N ALA A 139 -7.07 5.86 -21.88
CA ALA A 139 -7.32 6.93 -22.84
C ALA A 139 -6.45 6.82 -24.10
N GLU A 140 -5.19 6.40 -23.94
CA GLU A 140 -4.28 6.15 -25.06
C GLU A 140 -4.79 5.01 -25.95
N LEU A 141 -5.23 3.88 -25.37
CA LEU A 141 -5.78 2.77 -26.16
C LEU A 141 -7.13 3.13 -26.78
N LEU A 142 -7.97 3.89 -26.07
CA LEU A 142 -9.22 4.42 -26.61
C LEU A 142 -8.95 5.32 -27.83
N LEU A 143 -7.99 6.25 -27.77
CA LEU A 143 -7.60 7.04 -28.94
C LEU A 143 -7.32 6.17 -30.17
N ARG A 144 -6.60 5.06 -30.00
CA ARG A 144 -6.24 4.17 -31.11
C ARG A 144 -7.47 3.46 -31.70
N VAL A 145 -8.33 2.89 -30.86
CA VAL A 145 -9.47 2.08 -31.31
C VAL A 145 -10.65 2.92 -31.84
N GLN A 146 -11.00 4.04 -31.19
CA GLN A 146 -12.15 4.87 -31.56
C GLN A 146 -11.76 6.19 -32.26
N GLY A 147 -10.47 6.53 -32.33
CA GLY A 147 -9.97 7.72 -33.02
C GLY A 147 -10.11 9.03 -32.24
N VAL A 148 -10.63 8.98 -31.00
CA VAL A 148 -10.77 10.14 -30.11
C VAL A 148 -10.26 9.77 -28.73
N ARG A 149 -9.39 10.61 -28.18
CA ARG A 149 -8.86 10.47 -26.84
C ARG A 149 -9.84 11.09 -25.83
N PRO A 150 -10.23 10.35 -24.77
CA PRO A 150 -10.91 10.95 -23.63
C PRO A 150 -10.08 12.09 -23.00
N LEU A 151 -10.76 13.15 -22.54
CA LEU A 151 -10.11 14.28 -21.84
C LEU A 151 -10.01 14.06 -20.33
N GLN A 152 -10.90 13.23 -19.78
CA GLN A 152 -10.95 12.89 -18.36
C GLN A 152 -10.87 11.38 -18.15
N GLY A 153 -10.25 10.99 -17.05
CA GLY A 153 -10.34 9.64 -16.49
C GLY A 153 -11.24 9.62 -15.26
N TYR A 154 -11.80 8.46 -14.94
CA TYR A 154 -12.80 8.31 -13.89
C TYR A 154 -12.49 7.12 -12.99
N ILE A 155 -12.70 7.31 -11.69
CA ILE A 155 -12.65 6.26 -10.67
C ILE A 155 -13.97 6.25 -9.90
N MET A 156 -14.58 5.09 -9.77
CA MET A 156 -15.73 4.86 -8.90
C MET A 156 -15.25 4.34 -7.54
N THR A 157 -15.68 5.00 -6.46
CA THR A 157 -15.38 4.62 -5.08
C THR A 157 -16.36 3.57 -4.54
N PRO A 158 -16.10 2.96 -3.37
CA PRO A 158 -16.99 1.92 -2.81
C PRO A 158 -18.40 2.42 -2.42
N ASP A 159 -18.56 3.73 -2.26
CA ASP A 159 -19.84 4.42 -2.02
C ASP A 159 -20.47 4.98 -3.31
N ALA A 160 -20.06 4.46 -4.46
CA ALA A 160 -20.54 4.79 -5.80
C ALA A 160 -20.31 6.26 -6.24
N GLN A 161 -19.43 7.01 -5.54
CA GLN A 161 -19.04 8.35 -6.00
C GLN A 161 -18.06 8.25 -7.17
N ILE A 162 -18.14 9.22 -8.09
CA ILE A 162 -17.26 9.30 -9.25
C ILE A 162 -16.23 10.41 -9.05
N LEU A 163 -14.96 10.01 -8.95
CA LEU A 163 -13.82 10.91 -8.96
C LEU A 163 -13.30 11.06 -10.39
N ALA A 164 -13.26 12.29 -10.89
CA ALA A 164 -12.74 12.61 -12.21
C ALA A 164 -11.37 13.29 -12.14
N PHE A 165 -10.53 13.11 -13.15
CA PHE A 165 -9.26 13.83 -13.28
C PHE A 165 -8.94 14.15 -14.74
N SER A 166 -8.16 15.21 -14.94
CA SER A 166 -7.67 15.61 -16.26
C SER A 166 -6.57 14.68 -16.75
N ILE A 167 -6.73 14.12 -17.95
CA ILE A 167 -5.69 13.31 -18.59
C ILE A 167 -4.56 14.20 -19.13
N GLU A 168 -4.91 15.38 -19.65
CA GLU A 168 -3.95 16.34 -20.23
C GLU A 168 -2.93 16.81 -19.18
N GLU A 169 -3.38 17.14 -17.97
CA GLU A 169 -2.50 17.57 -16.88
C GLU A 169 -1.48 16.50 -16.47
N PHE A 170 -1.80 15.21 -16.71
CA PHE A 170 -0.96 14.08 -16.32
C PHE A 170 -0.15 13.49 -17.49
N GLU A 171 -0.33 14.00 -18.71
CA GLU A 171 0.19 13.40 -19.94
C GLU A 171 1.72 13.33 -19.97
N SER A 172 2.41 14.40 -19.58
CA SER A 172 3.87 14.44 -19.62
C SER A 172 4.48 13.39 -18.68
N GLN A 173 3.92 13.27 -17.48
CA GLN A 173 4.37 12.27 -16.50
C GLN A 173 4.04 10.85 -16.96
N PHE A 174 2.85 10.63 -17.55
CA PHE A 174 2.45 9.37 -18.15
C PHE A 174 3.43 8.92 -19.24
N ASN A 175 3.73 9.79 -20.20
CA ASN A 175 4.59 9.47 -21.34
C ASN A 175 6.04 9.15 -20.89
N LEU A 176 6.59 9.92 -19.95
CA LEU A 176 7.92 9.65 -19.38
C LEU A 176 7.95 8.30 -18.66
N THR A 177 6.90 7.99 -17.90
CA THR A 177 6.83 6.73 -17.15
C THR A 177 6.66 5.53 -18.09
N LEU A 178 5.80 5.66 -19.11
CA LEU A 178 5.62 4.61 -20.13
C LEU A 178 6.93 4.33 -20.87
N PHE A 179 7.68 5.37 -21.24
CA PHE A 179 8.98 5.24 -21.88
C PHE A 179 10.00 4.48 -21.01
N GLU A 180 10.05 4.77 -19.71
CA GLU A 180 10.92 4.04 -18.78
C GLU A 180 10.47 2.58 -18.58
N ILE A 181 9.16 2.31 -18.52
CA ILE A 181 8.63 0.95 -18.50
C ILE A 181 9.03 0.18 -19.78
N GLU A 182 8.94 0.82 -20.94
CA GLU A 182 9.30 0.22 -22.23
C GLU A 182 10.78 -0.16 -22.29
N LYS A 183 11.67 0.71 -21.80
CA LYS A 183 13.10 0.42 -21.67
C LYS A 183 13.38 -0.78 -20.77
N ILE A 184 12.75 -0.82 -19.60
CA ILE A 184 12.92 -1.92 -18.65
C ILE A 184 12.47 -3.24 -19.28
N ILE A 185 11.30 -3.26 -19.91
CA ILE A 185 10.79 -4.45 -20.60
C ILE A 185 11.70 -4.84 -21.78
N SER A 186 12.40 -3.89 -22.39
CA SER A 186 13.36 -4.14 -23.47
C SER A 186 14.74 -4.62 -22.99
N GLY A 187 14.99 -4.65 -21.67
CA GLY A 187 16.20 -5.22 -21.07
C GLY A 187 17.06 -4.24 -20.28
N GLU A 188 16.67 -2.96 -20.18
CA GLU A 188 17.39 -1.99 -19.35
C GLU A 188 17.13 -2.27 -17.87
N LYS A 189 18.16 -2.75 -17.14
CA LYS A 189 18.01 -3.03 -15.71
C LYS A 189 17.91 -1.71 -14.94
N PRO A 190 16.85 -1.48 -14.15
CA PRO A 190 16.74 -0.28 -13.33
C PRO A 190 17.74 -0.32 -12.16
N PRO A 191 18.17 0.84 -11.64
CA PRO A 191 19.06 0.91 -10.50
C PRO A 191 18.40 0.35 -9.24
N GLU A 192 19.24 -0.20 -8.38
CA GLU A 192 18.91 -0.77 -7.08
C GLU A 192 18.39 0.34 -6.16
N PHE A 193 17.13 0.20 -5.72
CA PHE A 193 16.53 1.14 -4.77
C PHE A 193 15.39 0.44 -4.00
N PRO A 194 15.71 -0.38 -2.99
CA PRO A 194 14.69 -1.07 -2.21
C PRO A 194 13.87 -0.05 -1.41
N THR A 195 12.55 -0.12 -1.56
CA THR A 195 11.60 0.70 -0.79
C THR A 195 10.66 -0.20 0.00
N SER A 196 9.90 0.37 0.95
CA SER A 196 8.84 -0.37 1.62
C SER A 196 7.77 -0.87 0.64
N GLY A 197 7.54 -0.15 -0.46
CA GLY A 197 6.68 -0.57 -1.57
C GLY A 197 7.16 -1.85 -2.25
N CYS A 198 8.48 -2.10 -2.27
CA CYS A 198 9.04 -3.33 -2.81
C CYS A 198 8.57 -4.57 -2.04
N LYS A 199 8.20 -4.48 -0.75
CA LYS A 199 7.70 -5.63 0.05
C LYS A 199 6.44 -6.29 -0.55
N GLN A 200 5.72 -5.60 -1.43
CA GLN A 200 4.57 -6.15 -2.18
C GLN A 200 5.00 -6.97 -3.41
N SER A 201 6.25 -6.84 -3.86
CA SER A 201 6.81 -7.59 -4.97
C SER A 201 7.31 -8.96 -4.49
N PRO A 202 7.05 -10.05 -5.24
CA PRO A 202 7.63 -11.36 -4.95
C PRO A 202 9.17 -11.40 -5.16
N TRP A 203 9.73 -10.31 -5.70
CA TRP A 203 11.17 -10.11 -5.93
C TRP A 203 11.86 -9.34 -4.80
N TYR A 204 11.12 -8.93 -3.76
CA TYR A 204 11.68 -8.18 -2.63
C TYR A 204 12.95 -8.80 -2.02
N PRO A 205 12.99 -10.11 -1.67
CA PRO A 205 14.20 -10.69 -1.08
C PRO A 205 15.41 -10.60 -2.00
N GLN A 206 15.20 -10.71 -3.31
CA GLN A 206 16.27 -10.62 -4.30
C GLN A 206 16.75 -9.18 -4.50
N CYS A 207 15.83 -8.20 -4.48
CA CYS A 207 16.19 -6.78 -4.56
C CYS A 207 17.04 -6.35 -3.36
N VAL A 208 16.63 -6.75 -2.14
CA VAL A 208 17.39 -6.46 -0.91
C VAL A 208 18.75 -7.13 -0.95
N LYS A 209 18.80 -8.43 -1.29
CA LYS A 209 20.06 -9.16 -1.41
C LYS A 209 21.04 -8.51 -2.39
N GLN A 210 20.57 -8.04 -3.55
CA GLN A 210 21.43 -7.35 -4.52
C GLN A 210 21.97 -6.03 -3.96
N ALA A 211 21.14 -5.24 -3.29
CA ALA A 211 21.58 -4.01 -2.65
C ALA A 211 22.61 -4.29 -1.52
N GLU A 212 22.41 -5.35 -0.73
CA GLU A 212 23.37 -5.81 0.29
C GLU A 212 24.71 -6.23 -0.31
N GLU A 213 24.70 -7.03 -1.38
CA GLU A 213 25.91 -7.49 -2.06
C GLU A 213 26.74 -6.33 -2.67
N CYS A 214 26.06 -5.26 -3.07
CA CYS A 214 26.68 -4.05 -3.59
C CYS A 214 27.07 -3.02 -2.51
N ASP A 215 26.79 -3.29 -1.22
CA ASP A 215 26.89 -2.31 -0.13
C ASP A 215 26.19 -0.98 -0.46
N ASP A 216 25.08 -1.04 -1.18
CA ASP A 216 24.49 0.11 -1.87
C ASP A 216 23.88 1.12 -0.87
N ILE A 217 24.12 2.40 -1.10
CA ILE A 217 23.65 3.48 -0.21
C ILE A 217 22.11 3.57 -0.13
N SER A 218 21.38 2.98 -1.08
CA SER A 218 19.91 2.90 -1.05
C SER A 218 19.37 2.03 0.10
N LEU A 219 20.22 1.25 0.78
CA LEU A 219 19.85 0.51 2.00
C LEU A 219 19.59 1.42 3.21
N ILE A 220 20.05 2.67 3.17
CA ILE A 220 19.83 3.63 4.26
C ILE A 220 18.34 3.96 4.35
N ASN A 221 17.76 3.76 5.52
CA ASN A 221 16.33 3.98 5.71
C ASN A 221 15.97 5.46 5.52
N ARG A 222 14.89 5.70 4.78
CA ARG A 222 14.38 7.03 4.39
C ARG A 222 15.38 7.88 3.60
N ILE A 223 16.37 7.29 2.95
CA ILE A 223 17.14 8.03 1.94
C ILE A 223 16.27 8.26 0.70
N HIS A 224 16.28 9.47 0.17
CA HIS A 224 15.52 9.81 -1.04
C HIS A 224 16.36 9.61 -2.30
N LYS A 225 15.71 9.29 -3.44
CA LYS A 225 16.41 9.14 -4.74
C LYS A 225 17.26 10.35 -5.11
N ALA A 226 16.78 11.56 -4.80
CA ALA A 226 17.53 12.79 -5.03
C ALA A 226 18.77 12.92 -4.13
N GLU A 227 18.69 12.44 -2.87
CA GLU A 227 19.84 12.38 -1.96
C GLU A 227 20.87 11.38 -2.48
N VAL A 228 20.44 10.17 -2.89
CA VAL A 228 21.32 9.17 -3.52
C VAL A 228 22.00 9.71 -4.77
N ALA A 229 21.25 10.35 -5.68
CA ALA A 229 21.83 10.96 -6.87
C ALA A 229 22.87 12.05 -6.53
N SER A 230 22.60 12.85 -5.49
CA SER A 230 23.53 13.88 -5.02
C SER A 230 24.79 13.28 -4.38
N LEU A 231 24.65 12.19 -3.61
CA LEU A 231 25.76 11.49 -2.96
C LEU A 231 26.64 10.77 -4.00
N ASN A 232 26.02 10.08 -4.97
CA ASN A 232 26.71 9.45 -6.09
C ASN A 232 27.51 10.48 -6.91
N SER A 233 26.94 11.66 -7.15
CA SER A 233 27.63 12.76 -7.85
C SER A 233 28.82 13.31 -7.05
N ALA A 234 28.81 13.15 -5.73
CA ALA A 234 29.92 13.50 -4.83
C ALA A 234 30.90 12.33 -4.60
N GLY A 235 30.73 11.20 -5.29
CA GLY A 235 31.59 10.03 -5.18
C GLY A 235 31.31 9.11 -4.00
N ILE A 236 30.13 9.22 -3.38
CA ILE A 236 29.70 8.43 -2.22
C ILE A 236 28.63 7.46 -2.71
N PHE A 237 28.99 6.19 -2.87
CA PHE A 237 28.12 5.18 -3.51
C PHE A 237 27.62 4.12 -2.53
N THR A 238 28.39 3.89 -1.47
CA THR A 238 28.15 2.76 -0.55
C THR A 238 27.80 3.20 0.86
N VAL A 239 27.22 2.28 1.64
CA VAL A 239 27.04 2.45 3.08
C VAL A 239 28.39 2.64 3.76
N SER A 240 29.43 1.93 3.31
CA SER A 240 30.81 2.09 3.80
C SER A 240 31.39 3.48 3.54
N ASP A 241 31.16 4.05 2.35
CA ASP A 241 31.59 5.42 2.02
C ASP A 241 30.90 6.43 2.93
N LEU A 242 29.57 6.30 3.06
CA LEU A 242 28.75 7.19 3.88
C LEU A 242 29.16 7.13 5.36
N LYS A 243 29.53 5.94 5.87
CA LYS A 243 30.07 5.76 7.22
C LYS A 243 31.38 6.53 7.44
N ALA A 244 32.27 6.52 6.44
CA ALA A 244 33.64 7.01 6.60
C ALA A 244 33.81 8.53 6.42
N ILE A 245 32.89 9.19 5.71
CA ILE A 245 32.99 10.61 5.37
C ILE A 245 32.40 11.53 6.44
N ASP A 246 33.04 12.66 6.70
CA ASP A 246 32.54 13.67 7.64
C ASP A 246 31.22 14.34 7.13
N PRO A 247 30.19 14.52 7.98
CA PRO A 247 28.93 15.15 7.58
C PRO A 247 29.07 16.56 7.00
N PHE A 248 30.03 17.36 7.47
CA PHE A 248 30.28 18.70 6.91
C PHE A 248 30.90 18.62 5.51
N GLU A 249 31.69 17.59 5.21
CA GLU A 249 32.17 17.34 3.85
C GLU A 249 31.03 16.94 2.91
N ILE A 250 30.10 16.09 3.36
CA ILE A 250 28.89 15.77 2.59
C ILE A 250 28.15 17.06 2.26
N SER A 251 27.94 17.93 3.28
CA SER A 251 27.21 19.17 3.09
C SER A 251 27.92 20.17 2.17
N GLY A 252 29.27 20.18 2.16
CA GLY A 252 30.04 20.99 1.23
C GLY A 252 30.00 20.51 -0.22
N LYS A 253 29.72 19.22 -0.46
CA LYS A 253 29.72 18.59 -1.80
C LYS A 253 28.31 18.35 -2.36
N THR A 254 27.27 18.43 -1.52
CA THR A 254 25.89 18.06 -1.86
C THR A 254 24.90 19.13 -1.42
N LYS A 255 23.61 18.93 -1.73
CA LYS A 255 22.52 19.77 -1.21
C LYS A 255 21.99 19.30 0.14
N ILE A 256 22.62 18.29 0.75
CA ILE A 256 22.21 17.71 2.02
C ILE A 256 22.85 18.55 3.12
N ASP A 257 22.05 19.05 4.06
CA ASP A 257 22.59 19.79 5.20
C ASP A 257 23.36 18.87 6.16
N ALA A 258 24.20 19.46 7.02
CA ALA A 258 25.07 18.71 7.92
C ALA A 258 24.31 17.85 8.94
N ASP A 259 23.13 18.29 9.40
CA ASP A 259 22.32 17.53 10.37
C ASP A 259 21.73 16.29 9.72
N ARG A 260 21.15 16.44 8.52
CA ARG A 260 20.63 15.35 7.71
C ARG A 260 21.76 14.38 7.32
N ALA A 261 22.91 14.89 6.88
CA ALA A 261 24.09 14.09 6.57
C ALA A 261 24.57 13.29 7.79
N GLY A 262 24.59 13.92 8.98
CA GLY A 262 24.93 13.27 10.24
C GLY A 262 23.94 12.16 10.62
N HIS A 263 22.65 12.35 10.36
CA HIS A 263 21.65 11.30 10.58
C HIS A 263 21.85 10.10 9.63
N LEU A 264 22.09 10.36 8.33
CA LEU A 264 22.39 9.31 7.35
C LEU A 264 23.68 8.55 7.70
N GLN A 265 24.74 9.25 8.11
CA GLN A 265 25.98 8.63 8.58
C GLN A 265 25.76 7.76 9.82
N LYS A 266 24.99 8.23 10.81
CA LYS A 266 24.67 7.43 12.01
C LYS A 266 23.97 6.11 11.65
N GLN A 267 23.05 6.14 10.68
CA GLN A 267 22.42 4.91 10.16
C GLN A 267 23.45 3.99 9.53
N ALA A 268 24.35 4.52 8.70
CA ALA A 268 25.43 3.74 8.10
C ALA A 268 26.33 3.08 9.16
N ILE A 269 26.71 3.83 10.20
CA ILE A 269 27.47 3.31 11.35
C ILE A 269 26.71 2.17 12.04
N ALA A 270 25.44 2.40 12.38
CA ALA A 270 24.60 1.41 13.06
C ALA A 270 24.49 0.11 12.25
N MET A 271 24.23 0.21 10.95
CA MET A 271 24.10 -0.91 10.03
C MET A 271 25.41 -1.70 9.90
N SER A 272 26.54 -1.02 9.67
CA SER A 272 27.85 -1.69 9.55
C SER A 272 28.26 -2.39 10.84
N GLU A 273 27.92 -1.82 12.00
CA GLU A 273 28.26 -2.38 13.31
C GLU A 273 27.19 -3.34 13.85
N LYS A 274 26.09 -3.50 13.11
CA LYS A 274 24.93 -4.34 13.45
C LYS A 274 24.40 -4.04 14.86
N ARG A 275 24.46 -2.77 15.27
CA ARG A 275 24.04 -2.30 16.59
C ARG A 275 23.29 -0.98 16.49
N HIS A 276 22.30 -0.81 17.34
CA HIS A 276 21.58 0.45 17.47
C HIS A 276 22.45 1.52 18.12
N ILE A 277 22.07 2.78 17.88
CA ILE A 277 22.64 3.95 18.53
C ILE A 277 21.51 4.67 19.26
N HIS A 278 21.64 4.82 20.58
CA HIS A 278 20.73 5.63 21.39
C HIS A 278 20.96 7.11 21.08
N ILE A 279 19.88 7.85 20.83
CA ILE A 279 19.92 9.26 20.45
C ILE A 279 19.38 10.14 21.56
N ALA A 280 18.24 9.76 22.15
CA ALA A 280 17.55 10.56 23.15
C ALA A 280 16.70 9.71 24.08
N ASP A 281 16.63 10.14 25.34
CA ASP A 281 15.71 9.56 26.31
C ASP A 281 14.27 9.94 25.97
N THR A 282 13.36 8.98 26.10
CA THR A 282 11.92 9.21 25.89
C THR A 282 11.18 9.12 27.22
N ALA A 283 10.32 10.08 27.49
CA ALA A 283 9.38 10.02 28.60
C ALA A 283 7.98 9.65 28.09
N PHE A 284 7.39 8.59 28.65
CA PHE A 284 6.01 8.20 28.37
C PHE A 284 5.04 8.77 29.42
N PRO A 285 3.77 9.03 29.06
CA PRO A 285 2.76 9.43 30.04
C PRO A 285 2.61 8.41 31.17
N LYS A 286 2.58 8.89 32.41
CA LYS A 286 2.30 8.03 33.57
C LYS A 286 0.81 7.72 33.62
N SER A 287 0.47 6.44 33.57
CA SER A 287 -0.92 5.96 33.70
C SER A 287 -0.95 4.64 34.46
N ASN A 288 -2.06 4.39 35.17
CA ASN A 288 -2.32 3.07 35.75
C ASN A 288 -2.81 2.06 34.70
N THR A 289 -3.32 2.57 33.57
CA THR A 289 -3.87 1.80 32.46
C THR A 289 -3.34 2.35 31.15
N GLU A 290 -2.70 1.51 30.36
CA GLU A 290 -2.21 1.82 29.02
C GLU A 290 -2.93 0.93 28.01
N LEU A 291 -3.23 1.46 26.83
CA LEU A 291 -3.85 0.71 25.73
C LEU A 291 -2.90 0.64 24.55
N TYR A 292 -2.86 -0.50 23.87
CA TYR A 292 -2.13 -0.68 22.62
C TYR A 292 -3.12 -1.14 21.57
N PHE A 293 -3.19 -0.43 20.44
CA PHE A 293 -4.27 -0.57 19.48
C PHE A 293 -3.72 -0.91 18.09
N ASP A 294 -4.33 -1.89 17.46
CA ASP A 294 -4.09 -2.31 16.09
C ASP A 294 -5.40 -2.73 15.40
N VAL A 295 -5.45 -2.64 14.07
CA VAL A 295 -6.63 -2.94 13.27
C VAL A 295 -6.28 -3.82 12.07
N GLU A 296 -7.15 -4.80 11.82
CA GLU A 296 -7.16 -5.56 10.58
C GLU A 296 -8.32 -5.15 9.67
N ALA A 297 -8.03 -5.10 8.37
CA ALA A 297 -8.98 -4.71 7.34
C ALA A 297 -8.97 -5.69 6.15
N ASP A 298 -10.09 -5.76 5.44
CA ASP A 298 -10.22 -6.36 4.13
C ASP A 298 -10.55 -5.26 3.10
N PRO A 299 -9.52 -4.68 2.45
CA PRO A 299 -9.72 -3.63 1.46
C PRO A 299 -10.47 -4.10 0.20
N LEU A 300 -10.52 -5.41 -0.08
CA LEU A 300 -11.30 -5.95 -1.21
C LEU A 300 -12.81 -5.83 -0.96
N ARG A 301 -13.21 -5.73 0.32
CA ARG A 301 -14.60 -5.55 0.73
C ARG A 301 -14.89 -4.19 1.37
N ASP A 302 -13.89 -3.30 1.40
CA ASP A 302 -13.96 -2.02 2.12
C ASP A 302 -14.40 -2.20 3.59
N ALA A 303 -13.92 -3.26 4.24
CA ALA A 303 -14.33 -3.67 5.58
C ALA A 303 -13.17 -3.67 6.59
N TYR A 304 -13.47 -3.38 7.85
CA TYR A 304 -12.61 -3.51 9.01
C TYR A 304 -13.17 -4.63 9.89
N TYR A 305 -12.43 -5.73 10.00
CA TYR A 305 -12.96 -6.96 10.59
C TYR A 305 -12.41 -7.26 11.99
N LEU A 306 -11.38 -6.57 12.45
CA LEU A 306 -10.87 -6.73 13.81
C LEU A 306 -10.29 -5.43 14.35
N PHE A 307 -10.77 -5.02 15.52
CA PHE A 307 -10.17 -4.00 16.37
C PHE A 307 -9.56 -4.70 17.58
N GLY A 308 -8.24 -4.67 17.69
CA GLY A 308 -7.51 -5.31 18.77
C GLY A 308 -6.98 -4.31 19.78
N VAL A 309 -7.22 -4.58 21.07
CA VAL A 309 -6.65 -3.74 22.14
C VAL A 309 -5.99 -4.60 23.20
N LEU A 310 -4.70 -4.35 23.43
CA LEU A 310 -4.02 -4.82 24.64
C LEU A 310 -4.21 -3.78 25.74
N GLU A 311 -4.88 -4.16 26.81
CA GLU A 311 -4.98 -3.39 28.04
C GLU A 311 -3.88 -3.82 29.01
N VAL A 312 -3.08 -2.86 29.46
CA VAL A 312 -2.04 -3.07 30.47
C VAL A 312 -2.37 -2.24 31.70
N SER A 313 -2.83 -2.92 32.76
CA SER A 313 -3.22 -2.29 34.03
C SER A 313 -2.52 -2.97 35.20
N ASP A 314 -1.84 -2.20 36.04
CA ASP A 314 -1.08 -2.70 37.21
C ASP A 314 -0.16 -3.90 36.89
N GLY A 315 0.48 -3.87 35.71
CA GLY A 315 1.36 -4.93 35.22
C GLY A 315 0.67 -6.18 34.68
N LYS A 316 -0.67 -6.25 34.70
CA LYS A 316 -1.46 -7.31 34.07
C LYS A 316 -1.80 -6.92 32.64
N LYS A 317 -1.67 -7.88 31.73
CA LYS A 317 -1.99 -7.71 30.32
C LYS A 317 -3.27 -8.49 30.00
N GLN A 318 -4.22 -7.84 29.34
CA GLN A 318 -5.43 -8.47 28.83
C GLN A 318 -5.68 -8.00 27.41
N TYR A 319 -5.77 -8.94 26.48
CA TYR A 319 -6.11 -8.64 25.09
C TYR A 319 -7.63 -8.72 24.89
N HIS A 320 -8.17 -7.75 24.16
CA HIS A 320 -9.58 -7.63 23.82
C HIS A 320 -9.69 -7.56 22.30
N ALA A 321 -10.45 -8.48 21.71
CA ALA A 321 -10.69 -8.56 20.28
C ALA A 321 -12.15 -8.23 19.97
N PHE A 322 -12.38 -7.20 19.16
CA PHE A 322 -13.70 -6.87 18.65
C PHE A 322 -13.75 -7.27 17.18
N VAL A 323 -14.33 -8.45 16.92
CA VAL A 323 -14.26 -9.14 15.63
C VAL A 323 -15.59 -9.04 14.90
N ALA A 324 -15.54 -8.66 13.62
CA ALA A 324 -16.61 -8.93 12.67
C ALA A 324 -16.27 -10.23 11.95
N GLU A 325 -17.01 -11.30 12.24
CA GLU A 325 -16.80 -12.60 11.58
C GLU A 325 -17.33 -12.62 10.15
N HIS A 326 -18.18 -11.66 9.81
CA HIS A 326 -18.64 -11.38 8.47
C HIS A 326 -18.68 -9.85 8.25
N PRO A 327 -18.45 -9.32 7.04
CA PRO A 327 -18.38 -7.88 6.79
C PRO A 327 -19.59 -7.05 7.25
N ASP A 328 -20.78 -7.64 7.29
CA ASP A 328 -22.00 -6.97 7.78
C ASP A 328 -22.02 -6.78 9.31
N GLN A 329 -21.14 -7.44 10.04
CA GLN A 329 -20.94 -7.28 11.49
C GLN A 329 -19.93 -6.17 11.85
N GLU A 330 -19.33 -5.50 10.86
CA GLU A 330 -18.36 -4.41 11.07
C GLU A 330 -18.89 -3.36 12.08
N LYS A 331 -20.16 -2.97 11.94
CA LYS A 331 -20.78 -2.00 12.85
C LYS A 331 -20.84 -2.51 14.29
N GLN A 332 -21.18 -3.78 14.49
CA GLN A 332 -21.27 -4.36 15.82
C GLN A 332 -19.89 -4.40 16.50
N ALA A 333 -18.85 -4.83 15.78
CA ALA A 333 -17.49 -4.82 16.28
C ALA A 333 -17.02 -3.40 16.65
N TRP A 334 -17.35 -2.42 15.80
CA TRP A 334 -17.09 -1.00 16.07
C TRP A 334 -17.80 -0.49 17.33
N ASP A 335 -19.09 -0.76 17.48
CA ASP A 335 -19.87 -0.29 18.64
C ASP A 335 -19.30 -0.85 19.96
N GLN A 336 -18.87 -2.13 19.96
CA GLN A 336 -18.22 -2.76 21.12
C GLN A 336 -16.85 -2.15 21.43
N PHE A 337 -16.03 -1.89 20.40
CA PHE A 337 -14.76 -1.19 20.56
C PHE A 337 -14.96 0.21 21.14
N VAL A 338 -15.96 0.96 20.66
CA VAL A 338 -16.30 2.30 21.15
C VAL A 338 -16.70 2.26 22.62
N GLU A 339 -17.53 1.29 23.03
CA GLU A 339 -17.91 1.09 24.43
C GLU A 339 -16.67 0.83 25.31
N PHE A 340 -15.81 -0.09 24.91
CA PHE A 340 -14.58 -0.42 25.63
C PHE A 340 -13.66 0.80 25.84
N MET A 341 -13.46 1.60 24.78
CA MET A 341 -12.63 2.81 24.83
C MET A 341 -13.26 3.92 25.68
N ASN A 342 -14.60 3.99 25.75
CA ASN A 342 -15.32 4.98 26.58
C ASN A 342 -15.18 4.72 28.08
N GLU A 343 -14.99 3.47 28.50
CA GLU A 343 -14.70 3.12 29.90
C GLU A 343 -13.29 3.58 30.35
N ARG A 344 -12.41 3.91 29.40
CA ARG A 344 -10.99 4.24 29.64
C ARG A 344 -10.60 5.59 29.01
N PRO A 345 -11.34 6.68 29.28
CA PRO A 345 -11.24 7.93 28.51
C PRO A 345 -9.92 8.69 28.69
N ALA A 346 -9.14 8.36 29.72
CA ALA A 346 -7.87 9.01 30.04
C ALA A 346 -6.63 8.13 29.76
N ALA A 347 -6.82 6.90 29.27
CA ALA A 347 -5.70 6.01 28.99
C ALA A 347 -4.92 6.48 27.74
N PRO A 348 -3.57 6.54 27.78
CA PRO A 348 -2.77 6.70 26.58
C PRO A 348 -2.95 5.48 25.66
N VAL A 349 -2.99 5.74 24.36
CA VAL A 349 -3.22 4.71 23.33
C VAL A 349 -2.01 4.63 22.41
N TYR A 350 -1.21 3.58 22.55
CA TYR A 350 -0.02 3.36 21.73
C TYR A 350 -0.38 2.61 20.45
N HIS A 351 0.15 3.06 19.32
CA HIS A 351 -0.06 2.44 18.01
C HIS A 351 1.20 2.60 17.14
N TRP A 352 1.21 2.03 15.93
CA TRP A 352 2.39 2.06 15.06
C TRP A 352 2.12 2.72 13.70
N GLY A 353 2.54 3.97 13.54
CA GLY A 353 2.35 4.73 12.32
C GLY A 353 0.95 5.38 12.22
N SER A 354 0.61 5.94 11.07
CA SER A 354 -0.57 6.81 10.94
C SER A 354 -1.89 6.08 10.63
N TYR A 355 -1.86 4.77 10.39
CA TYR A 355 -3.00 4.05 9.80
C TYR A 355 -4.20 4.01 10.75
N GLU A 356 -4.00 3.63 12.01
CA GLU A 356 -5.06 3.43 13.01
C GLU A 356 -5.83 4.74 13.28
N ARG A 357 -5.13 5.88 13.27
CA ARG A 357 -5.75 7.21 13.40
C ARG A 357 -6.74 7.48 12.27
N GLY A 358 -6.37 7.10 11.04
CA GLY A 358 -7.24 7.20 9.87
C GLY A 358 -8.45 6.28 9.95
N VAL A 359 -8.27 5.07 10.50
CA VAL A 359 -9.38 4.12 10.73
C VAL A 359 -10.39 4.70 11.70
N LEU A 360 -9.97 5.26 12.84
CA LEU A 360 -10.88 5.84 13.83
C LEU A 360 -11.76 6.94 13.22
N ALA A 361 -11.16 7.83 12.41
CA ALA A 361 -11.90 8.87 11.70
C ALA A 361 -12.89 8.28 10.68
N THR A 362 -12.45 7.30 9.90
CA THR A 362 -13.27 6.60 8.89
C THR A 362 -14.47 5.90 9.53
N MET A 363 -14.22 5.14 10.59
CA MET A 363 -15.25 4.37 11.28
C MET A 363 -16.24 5.26 12.04
N SER A 364 -15.75 6.33 12.68
CA SER A 364 -16.63 7.32 13.33
C SER A 364 -17.56 8.00 12.33
N SER A 365 -17.06 8.31 11.12
CA SER A 365 -17.88 8.88 10.04
C SER A 365 -18.88 7.87 9.47
N ARG A 366 -18.45 6.62 9.29
CA ARG A 366 -19.24 5.55 8.66
C ARG A 366 -20.37 5.02 9.55
N HIS A 367 -20.08 4.76 10.83
CA HIS A 367 -21.01 4.09 11.76
C HIS A 367 -21.50 4.97 12.90
N GLY A 368 -20.94 6.17 13.04
CA GLY A 368 -21.19 7.06 14.17
C GLY A 368 -20.37 6.70 15.41
N ALA A 369 -20.22 7.67 16.30
CA ALA A 369 -19.67 7.50 17.65
C ALA A 369 -20.23 8.61 18.57
N PRO A 370 -20.19 8.45 19.91
CA PRO A 370 -20.55 9.52 20.83
C PRO A 370 -19.76 10.81 20.56
N ASN A 371 -20.38 11.97 20.78
CA ASN A 371 -19.76 13.27 20.53
C ASN A 371 -18.40 13.40 21.24
N GLY A 372 -17.37 13.81 20.50
CA GLY A 372 -16.01 13.98 21.01
C GLY A 372 -15.23 12.69 21.22
N PHE A 373 -15.78 11.52 20.88
CA PHE A 373 -15.09 10.23 20.99
C PHE A 373 -13.79 10.22 20.19
N CYS A 374 -13.89 10.52 18.89
CA CYS A 374 -12.78 10.41 17.96
C CYS A 374 -11.66 11.39 18.33
N GLU A 375 -12.01 12.66 18.60
CA GLU A 375 -11.05 13.68 19.01
C GLU A 375 -10.34 13.33 20.31
N ARG A 376 -11.06 12.77 21.29
CA ARG A 376 -10.49 12.34 22.56
C ARG A 376 -9.54 11.17 22.40
N VAL A 377 -9.94 10.10 21.70
CA VAL A 377 -9.09 8.92 21.50
C VAL A 377 -7.84 9.31 20.71
N ILE A 378 -8.01 10.01 19.59
CA ILE A 378 -6.89 10.51 18.77
C ILE A 378 -5.98 11.44 19.57
N GLY A 379 -6.53 12.27 20.47
CA GLY A 379 -5.76 13.14 21.35
C GLY A 379 -4.90 12.40 22.37
N ASN A 380 -5.26 11.17 22.72
CA ASN A 380 -4.50 10.28 23.61
C ASN A 380 -3.57 9.33 22.86
N MET A 381 -3.59 9.32 21.52
CA MET A 381 -2.79 8.41 20.72
C MET A 381 -1.32 8.83 20.65
N ILE A 382 -0.42 7.86 20.80
CA ILE A 382 1.03 8.03 20.76
C ILE A 382 1.60 7.11 19.68
N ASP A 383 2.19 7.70 18.65
CA ASP A 383 2.79 6.97 17.55
C ASP A 383 4.18 6.44 17.95
N MET A 384 4.27 5.13 18.17
CA MET A 384 5.50 4.47 18.58
C MET A 384 6.56 4.43 17.48
N LEU A 385 6.19 4.60 16.21
CA LEU A 385 7.15 4.69 15.11
C LEU A 385 7.95 5.99 15.18
N ASP A 386 7.28 7.11 15.46
CA ASP A 386 7.94 8.40 15.59
C ASP A 386 8.79 8.44 16.87
N VAL A 387 8.27 7.91 17.99
CA VAL A 387 9.05 7.73 19.22
C VAL A 387 10.32 6.91 18.97
N ALA A 388 10.20 5.76 18.29
CA ALA A 388 11.35 4.90 18.00
C ALA A 388 12.42 5.61 17.16
N ARG A 389 12.01 6.42 16.18
CA ARG A 389 12.92 7.18 15.31
C ARG A 389 13.66 8.30 16.04
N GLU A 390 13.00 8.96 16.98
CA GLU A 390 13.61 10.03 17.77
C GLU A 390 14.56 9.47 18.83
N ALA A 391 14.20 8.35 19.44
CA ALA A 391 14.98 7.73 20.50
C ALA A 391 16.21 6.98 19.98
N THR A 392 16.12 6.36 18.80
CA THR A 392 17.11 5.36 18.38
C THR A 392 17.32 5.32 16.87
N VAL A 393 18.59 5.16 16.49
CA VAL A 393 18.97 4.73 15.13
C VAL A 393 19.12 3.21 15.12
N PHE A 394 18.23 2.53 14.40
CA PHE A 394 18.24 1.07 14.25
C PHE A 394 19.09 0.62 13.06
N PRO A 395 19.75 -0.55 13.15
CA PRO A 395 20.53 -1.12 12.05
C PRO A 395 19.64 -1.94 11.09
N THR A 396 18.47 -1.41 10.73
CA THR A 396 17.49 -2.07 9.85
C THR A 396 17.15 -1.21 8.64
N TYR A 397 16.91 -1.83 7.49
CA TYR A 397 16.61 -1.12 6.22
C TYR A 397 15.23 -0.45 6.24
N PHE A 398 14.32 -0.98 7.04
CA PHE A 398 12.94 -0.52 7.17
C PHE A 398 12.55 -0.50 8.65
N PHE A 399 11.60 0.37 8.99
CA PHE A 399 11.09 0.56 10.35
C PHE A 399 9.59 0.21 10.42
N SER A 400 9.15 -0.92 9.83
CA SER A 400 7.86 -1.46 10.23
C SER A 400 7.95 -2.02 11.67
N LEU A 401 6.81 -2.22 12.32
CA LEU A 401 6.76 -2.82 13.65
C LEU A 401 7.53 -4.15 13.67
N LYS A 402 7.27 -5.01 12.67
CA LYS A 402 7.98 -6.27 12.48
C LYS A 402 9.49 -6.10 12.35
N ASP A 403 9.97 -5.16 11.55
CA ASP A 403 11.41 -4.94 11.36
C ASP A 403 12.10 -4.56 12.68
N ILE A 404 11.51 -3.63 13.45
CA ILE A 404 12.10 -3.14 14.71
C ILE A 404 11.95 -4.17 15.83
N ALA A 405 10.75 -4.73 16.03
CA ALA A 405 10.48 -5.67 17.11
C ALA A 405 11.32 -6.94 16.96
N GLN A 406 11.49 -7.47 15.74
CA GLN A 406 12.38 -8.62 15.50
C GLN A 406 13.84 -8.29 15.81
N TYR A 407 14.31 -7.09 15.44
CA TYR A 407 15.67 -6.66 15.77
C TYR A 407 15.93 -6.64 17.28
N ILE A 408 14.94 -6.22 18.08
CA ILE A 408 15.05 -6.19 19.54
C ILE A 408 14.67 -7.51 20.24
N GLY A 409 14.39 -8.56 19.47
CA GLY A 409 14.23 -9.94 19.97
C GLY A 409 12.78 -10.41 20.15
N PHE A 410 11.79 -9.69 19.63
CA PHE A 410 10.40 -10.16 19.60
C PHE A 410 10.18 -11.18 18.47
N ALA A 411 9.35 -12.18 18.71
CA ALA A 411 8.97 -13.17 17.73
C ALA A 411 7.45 -13.35 17.72
N TRP A 412 6.86 -13.28 16.52
CA TRP A 412 5.46 -13.62 16.28
C TRP A 412 5.26 -15.13 16.40
N ARG A 413 4.07 -15.55 16.83
CA ARG A 413 3.67 -16.96 16.90
C ARG A 413 3.67 -17.63 15.54
N SER A 414 3.25 -16.91 14.49
CA SER A 414 3.21 -17.42 13.11
C SER A 414 4.35 -16.86 12.25
N ALA A 415 5.09 -17.74 11.57
CA ALA A 415 6.20 -17.33 10.69
C ALA A 415 5.72 -16.61 9.42
N ASP A 416 4.53 -16.94 8.93
CA ASP A 416 3.88 -16.34 7.76
C ASP A 416 3.01 -15.11 8.12
N ALA A 417 3.07 -14.61 9.36
CA ALA A 417 2.36 -13.41 9.81
C ALA A 417 2.70 -12.17 8.97
N SER A 418 1.68 -11.61 8.31
CA SER A 418 1.72 -10.29 7.65
C SER A 418 0.30 -9.79 7.38
N GLY A 419 0.09 -8.47 7.36
CA GLY A 419 -1.20 -7.90 7.00
C GLY A 419 -1.70 -8.28 5.60
N THR A 420 -0.82 -8.64 4.67
CA THR A 420 -1.23 -9.19 3.37
C THR A 420 -1.82 -10.60 3.50
N ASN A 421 -1.25 -11.41 4.38
CA ASN A 421 -1.75 -12.77 4.64
C ASN A 421 -3.01 -12.76 5.52
N SER A 422 -3.19 -11.76 6.40
CA SER A 422 -4.42 -11.64 7.20
C SER A 422 -5.65 -11.48 6.31
N VAL A 423 -5.55 -10.72 5.20
CA VAL A 423 -6.61 -10.64 4.17
C VAL A 423 -6.92 -12.00 3.53
N LEU A 424 -5.88 -12.79 3.20
CA LEU A 424 -6.08 -14.13 2.63
C LEU A 424 -6.70 -15.10 3.64
N TRP A 425 -6.30 -15.02 4.91
CA TRP A 425 -6.90 -15.83 5.97
C TRP A 425 -8.36 -15.44 6.22
N TYR A 426 -8.69 -14.14 6.13
CA TYR A 426 -10.06 -13.70 6.28
C TYR A 426 -10.93 -14.17 5.12
N GLU A 427 -10.43 -14.15 3.88
CA GLU A 427 -11.11 -14.78 2.74
C GLU A 427 -11.37 -16.28 2.98
N ASP A 428 -10.35 -17.00 3.43
CA ASP A 428 -10.44 -18.44 3.73
C ASP A 428 -11.46 -18.72 4.84
N TRP A 429 -11.48 -17.89 5.88
CA TRP A 429 -12.49 -17.94 6.94
C TRP A 429 -13.91 -17.72 6.39
N LEU A 430 -14.14 -16.70 5.55
CA LEU A 430 -15.45 -16.43 4.98
C LEU A 430 -15.97 -17.57 4.09
N GLY A 431 -15.07 -18.25 3.38
CA GLY A 431 -15.42 -19.38 2.51
C GLY A 431 -15.62 -20.71 3.26
N ASN A 432 -14.74 -21.03 4.20
CA ASN A 432 -14.66 -22.37 4.80
C ASN A 432 -15.17 -22.43 6.25
N GLN A 433 -15.31 -21.28 6.93
CA GLN A 433 -15.72 -21.17 8.33
C GLN A 433 -14.86 -22.01 9.29
N ASP A 434 -13.58 -22.22 8.98
CA ASP A 434 -12.64 -22.87 9.87
C ASP A 434 -12.18 -21.91 10.98
N ARG A 435 -12.64 -22.17 12.21
CA ARG A 435 -12.32 -21.36 13.39
C ARG A 435 -10.82 -21.26 13.66
N ALA A 436 -10.03 -22.25 13.25
CA ALA A 436 -8.58 -22.18 13.40
C ALA A 436 -7.98 -21.01 12.61
N VAL A 437 -8.54 -20.70 11.44
CA VAL A 437 -8.10 -19.59 10.59
C VAL A 437 -8.45 -18.24 11.21
N LEU A 438 -9.68 -18.08 11.72
CA LEU A 438 -10.07 -16.85 12.41
C LEU A 438 -9.24 -16.64 13.69
N ASN A 439 -9.02 -17.69 14.47
CA ASN A 439 -8.16 -17.60 15.65
C ASN A 439 -6.73 -17.19 15.28
N LYS A 440 -6.20 -17.69 14.17
CA LYS A 440 -4.87 -17.29 13.67
C LYS A 440 -4.80 -15.79 13.34
N ILE A 441 -5.86 -15.21 12.79
CA ILE A 441 -5.97 -13.76 12.55
C ILE A 441 -5.96 -12.99 13.88
N ILE A 442 -6.75 -13.44 14.86
CA ILE A 442 -6.83 -12.82 16.19
C ILE A 442 -5.47 -12.89 16.90
N GLU A 443 -4.78 -14.03 16.83
CA GLU A 443 -3.44 -14.21 17.38
C GLU A 443 -2.41 -13.30 16.70
N TYR A 444 -2.52 -13.10 15.38
CA TYR A 444 -1.62 -12.20 14.65
C TYR A 444 -1.77 -10.76 15.11
N ASN A 445 -3.00 -10.26 15.23
CA ASN A 445 -3.27 -8.92 15.70
C ASN A 445 -2.92 -8.75 17.21
N GLU A 446 -3.14 -9.77 18.04
CA GLU A 446 -2.65 -9.78 19.42
C GLU A 446 -1.11 -9.67 19.47
N ASP A 447 -0.39 -10.38 18.61
CA ASP A 447 1.07 -10.26 18.52
C ASP A 447 1.50 -8.84 18.15
N ASP A 448 0.78 -8.13 17.27
CA ASP A 448 1.11 -6.75 16.86
C ASP A 448 0.95 -5.75 18.01
N VAL A 449 -0.13 -5.83 18.81
CA VAL A 449 -0.27 -4.97 19.99
C VAL A 449 0.71 -5.32 21.12
N VAL A 450 1.04 -6.61 21.28
CA VAL A 450 2.06 -7.07 22.24
C VAL A 450 3.46 -6.63 21.80
N ALA A 451 3.77 -6.68 20.51
CA ALA A 451 5.02 -6.20 19.93
C ALA A 451 5.17 -4.69 20.15
N THR A 452 4.09 -3.92 19.96
CA THR A 452 4.10 -2.47 20.20
C THR A 452 4.42 -2.16 21.67
N HIS A 453 3.78 -2.87 22.61
CA HIS A 453 4.13 -2.81 24.03
C HIS A 453 5.59 -3.20 24.29
N PHE A 454 6.08 -4.28 23.66
CA PHE A 454 7.46 -4.73 23.80
C PHE A 454 8.48 -3.66 23.35
N VAL A 455 8.22 -2.98 22.22
CA VAL A 455 9.05 -1.87 21.74
C VAL A 455 9.04 -0.71 22.72
N LYS A 456 7.87 -0.31 23.25
CA LYS A 456 7.78 0.76 24.25
C LYS A 456 8.66 0.46 25.48
N ILE A 457 8.51 -0.72 26.07
CA ILE A 457 9.31 -1.13 27.23
C ILE A 457 10.80 -1.16 26.91
N TRP A 458 11.17 -1.62 25.71
CA TRP A 458 12.56 -1.60 25.28
C TRP A 458 13.12 -0.18 25.20
N ILE A 459 12.39 0.76 24.58
CA ILE A 459 12.79 2.17 24.48
C ILE A 459 12.92 2.79 25.89
N GLU A 460 11.94 2.56 26.76
CA GLU A 460 11.96 3.08 28.14
C GLU A 460 13.14 2.56 28.97
N SER A 461 13.62 1.35 28.64
CA SER A 461 14.79 0.76 29.30
C SER A 461 16.13 1.34 28.83
N LYS A 462 16.17 2.05 27.70
CA LYS A 462 17.37 2.72 27.19
C LYS A 462 17.50 4.09 27.84
N LYS A 463 18.64 4.29 28.51
CA LYS A 463 19.08 5.53 29.12
C LYS A 463 20.50 5.82 28.67
#